data_AF-W6N4Y3-F1
#
_entry.id   AF-W6N4Y3-F1
#
_cell.length_a   1.000
_cell.length_b   1.000
_cell.length_c   1.000
_cell.angle_alpha   90.00
_cell.angle_beta   90.00
_cell.angle_gamma   90.00
#
_symmetry.space_group_name_H-M   'P 1'
#
loop_
_entity.id
_entity.type
_entity.pdbx_description
1 polymer ?
#
loop_
_entity_poly.entity_id
_entity_poly.type
_entity_poly.pdbx_seq_one_letter_code
_entity_poly.pdbx_strand_id
1 'polypeptide(L)' 'MDNKRFEIIFAAGAIKEYKKLDNSILGIVNKAIDDLEFRADEVGKPLKGKTYMVVKKRS' A
#
# COMPACT_ATOMS: atom_id res chain seq x y z
N MET A 1 -5.06 -10.59 -18.09
CA MET A 1 -5.94 -9.41 -18.12
C MET A 1 -5.92 -8.83 -16.71
N ASP A 2 -5.18 -7.74 -16.56
CA ASP A 2 -4.92 -7.09 -15.28
C ASP A 2 -6.18 -6.36 -14.80
N ASN A 3 -7.02 -7.06 -14.03
CA ASN A 3 -8.18 -6.48 -13.33
C ASN A 3 -7.75 -5.64 -12.11
N LYS A 4 -6.55 -5.03 -12.15
CA LYS A 4 -6.03 -4.20 -11.06
C LYS A 4 -6.90 -2.95 -10.96
N ARG A 5 -7.53 -2.75 -9.80
CA ARG A 5 -8.46 -1.65 -9.51
C ARG A 5 -7.75 -0.43 -8.95
N PHE A 6 -6.54 -0.60 -8.41
CA PHE A 6 -5.80 0.43 -7.71
C PHE A 6 -4.34 0.48 -8.17
N GLU A 7 -3.78 1.69 -8.22
CA GLU A 7 -2.36 1.94 -8.48
C GLU A 7 -1.59 1.99 -7.15
N ILE A 8 -0.44 1.31 -7.09
CA ILE A 8 0.42 1.28 -5.91
C ILE A 8 1.55 2.29 -6.08
N ILE A 9 1.57 3.29 -5.21
CA ILE A 9 2.61 4.32 -5.16
C ILE A 9 3.26 4.29 -3.78
N PHE A 10 4.58 4.05 -3.74
CA PHE A 10 5.33 4.11 -2.49
C PHE A 10 5.66 5.55 -2.12
N ALA A 11 5.37 5.92 -0.88
CA ALA A 11 5.93 7.13 -0.28
C ALA A 11 7.47 7.01 -0.16
N ALA A 12 8.16 8.14 -0.16
CA ALA A 12 9.63 8.18 -0.12
C ALA A 12 10.26 7.48 1.12
N GLY A 13 9.53 7.44 2.25
CA GLY A 13 9.94 6.66 3.43
C GLY A 13 9.70 5.16 3.23
N ALA A 14 8.51 4.80 2.75
CA ALA A 14 8.10 3.40 2.55
C ALA A 14 9.01 2.65 1.57
N ILE A 15 9.47 3.30 0.48
CA ILE A 15 10.38 2.65 -0.47
C ILE A 15 11.76 2.35 0.16
N LYS A 16 12.23 3.20 1.09
CA LYS A 16 13.50 2.96 1.79
C LYS A 16 13.38 1.78 2.77
N GLU A 17 12.23 1.63 3.41
CA GLU A 17 11.94 0.52 4.31
C GLU A 17 11.77 -0.79 3.54
N TYR A 18 11.00 -0.77 2.45
CA TYR A 18 10.80 -1.93 1.58
C TYR A 18 12.13 -2.49 1.04
N LYS A 19 13.04 -1.63 0.61
CA LYS A 19 14.38 -2.03 0.12
C LYS A 19 15.28 -2.68 1.17
N LYS A 20 14.95 -2.55 2.46
CA LYS A 20 15.73 -3.15 3.57
C LYS A 20 15.19 -4.53 3.99
N LEU A 21 14.05 -4.96 3.44
CA LEU A 21 13.46 -6.25 3.78
C LEU A 21 14.33 -7.40 3.29
N ASP A 22 14.46 -8.44 4.10
CA ASP A 22 15.07 -9.70 3.68
C ASP A 22 14.09 -10.54 2.85
N ASN A 23 14.61 -11.58 2.18
CA ASN A 23 13.83 -12.44 1.30
C ASN A 23 12.67 -13.17 2.00
N SER A 24 12.74 -13.39 3.33
CA SER A 24 11.69 -14.08 4.07
C SER A 24 10.46 -13.18 4.29
N ILE A 25 10.68 -11.87 4.45
CA ILE A 25 9.61 -10.89 4.66
C ILE A 25 9.11 -10.31 3.32
N LEU A 26 10.01 -10.18 2.33
CA LEU A 26 9.68 -9.58 1.02
C LEU A 26 8.50 -10.29 0.35
N GLY A 27 8.42 -11.61 0.42
CA GLY A 27 7.31 -12.39 -0.15
C GLY A 27 5.96 -12.09 0.52
N ILE A 28 5.96 -11.87 1.83
CA ILE A 28 4.73 -11.52 2.58
C ILE A 28 4.26 -10.12 2.17
N VAL A 29 5.18 -9.17 2.06
CA VAL A 29 4.86 -7.80 1.69
C VAL A 29 4.39 -7.71 0.24
N ASN A 30 5.02 -8.44 -0.68
CA ASN A 30 4.59 -8.50 -2.08
C ASN A 30 3.18 -9.06 -2.21
N LYS A 31 2.85 -10.13 -1.49
CA LYS A 31 1.48 -10.66 -1.48
C LYS A 31 0.46 -9.64 -0.97
N ALA A 32 0.80 -8.86 0.05
CA ALA A 32 -0.06 -7.80 0.53
C ALA A 32 -0.23 -6.67 -0.50
N ILE A 33 0.84 -6.33 -1.24
CA ILE A 33 0.79 -5.35 -2.34
C ILE A 33 -0.11 -5.87 -3.46
N ASP A 34 0.02 -7.15 -3.85
CA ASP A 34 -0.83 -7.78 -4.86
C ASP A 34 -2.30 -7.67 -4.45
N ASP A 35 -2.64 -7.98 -3.19
CA ASP A 35 -4.01 -7.84 -2.69
C ASP A 35 -4.51 -6.39 -2.73
N LEU A 36 -3.65 -5.40 -2.43
CA LEU A 36 -3.99 -3.97 -2.51
C LEU A 36 -4.28 -3.52 -3.95
N GLU A 37 -3.59 -4.06 -4.95
CA GLU A 37 -3.85 -3.74 -6.37
C GLU A 37 -5.30 -4.07 -6.79
N PHE A 38 -5.93 -5.06 -6.16
CA PHE A 38 -7.30 -5.50 -6.50
C PHE A 38 -8.38 -4.97 -5.55
N ARG A 39 -8.07 -4.77 -4.27
CA ARG A 39 -9.09 -4.55 -3.23
C ARG A 39 -8.59 -3.71 -2.05
N ALA A 40 -7.87 -2.62 -2.33
CA ALA A 40 -7.42 -1.67 -1.30
C ALA A 40 -8.58 -1.06 -0.48
N ASP A 41 -9.80 -1.06 -1.01
CA ASP A 41 -11.03 -0.65 -0.32
C ASP A 41 -11.53 -1.69 0.72
N GLU A 42 -11.14 -2.95 0.58
CA GLU A 42 -11.58 -4.05 1.44
C GLU A 42 -10.45 -4.58 2.35
N VAL A 43 -9.19 -4.35 1.99
CA VAL A 43 -8.00 -4.84 2.70
C VAL A 43 -7.46 -3.82 3.69
N GLY A 44 -7.13 -4.29 4.89
CA GLY A 44 -6.53 -3.50 5.95
C GLY A 44 -7.52 -3.12 7.06
N LYS A 45 -7.13 -2.14 7.89
CA LYS A 45 -7.97 -1.63 8.97
C LYS A 45 -7.89 -0.10 8.98
N PRO A 46 -9.02 0.60 9.16
CA PRO A 46 -9.00 2.04 9.40
C PRO A 46 -8.07 2.36 10.57
N LEU A 47 -7.09 3.22 10.33
CA LEU A 47 -6.18 3.67 11.38
C LEU A 47 -6.95 4.58 12.34
N LYS A 48 -6.76 4.39 13.65
CA LYS A 48 -7.35 5.24 14.70
C LYS A 48 -6.33 6.31 15.09
N GLY A 49 -6.65 7.60 14.88
CA GLY A 49 -5.82 8.73 15.31
C GLY A 49 -5.63 9.82 14.23
N LYS A 50 -4.78 10.82 14.50
CA LYS A 50 -4.37 11.84 13.50
C LYS A 50 -3.33 11.26 12.55
N THR A 51 -3.76 10.40 11.65
CA THR A 51 -2.97 10.05 10.47
C THR A 51 -3.16 11.16 9.45
N TYR A 52 -2.06 11.62 8.83
CA TYR A 52 -2.09 12.67 7.83
C TYR A 52 -3.09 12.30 6.74
N MET A 53 -4.21 13.02 6.69
CA MET A 53 -5.25 12.80 5.70
C MET A 53 -4.65 13.04 4.32
N VAL A 54 -4.86 12.09 3.40
CA VAL A 54 -4.72 12.36 1.97
C VAL A 54 -5.72 13.47 1.64
N VAL A 55 -5.20 14.67 1.41
CA VAL A 55 -6.01 15.84 1.06
C VAL A 55 -6.61 15.58 -0.30
N LYS A 56 -7.92 15.36 -0.36
CA LYS A 56 -8.65 15.24 -1.62
C LYS A 56 -8.56 16.61 -2.31
N LYS A 57 -7.81 16.69 -3.41
CA LYS A 57 -7.76 17.89 -4.25
C LYS A 57 -9.18 18.14 -4.78
N ARG A 58 -9.83 19.20 -4.31
CA ARG A 58 -11.07 19.72 -4.91
C ARG A 58 -10.66 20.50 -6.16
N SER A 59 -11.21 20.11 -7.31
CA SER A 59 -11.22 20.94 -8.52
C SER A 59 -12.05 22.19 -8.31
#